data_AF-A0AAE9YVI3-F1
#
_entry.id   AF-A0AAE9YVI3-F1
#
_cell.length_a   1.000
_cell.length_b   1.000
_cell.length_c   1.000
_cell.angle_alpha   90.00
_cell.angle_beta   90.00
_cell.angle_gamma   90.00
#
_symmetry.space_group_name_H-M   'P 1'
#
loop_
_entity.id
_entity.type
_entity.pdbx_description
1 polymer ?
#
loop_
_entity_poly.entity_id
_entity_poly.type
_entity_poly.pdbx_seq_one_letter_code
_entity_poly.pdbx_strand_id
1 'polypeptide(L)'
;MTSAGRVHIKVIGYAAFDNVSIVATVSTDVPDEFPKTDLSAAQGNWIYDEYQPPGGVNQINVTISGGTGDADLYIQKGSQPTTGDYICRPYSDGNNETCTVDLNGSETIHIGIRAYQAFSGVTLDVN
;
A
#
# COMPACT_ATOMS: atom_id res chain seq x y z
N MET A 1 -6.41 -12.78 1.98
CA MET A 1 -7.74 -13.05 2.60
C MET A 1 -7.68 -12.63 4.07
N THR A 2 -7.70 -11.34 4.38
CA THR A 2 -7.85 -10.86 5.77
C THR A 2 -9.31 -11.03 6.16
N SER A 3 -9.59 -12.09 6.91
CA SER A 3 -10.92 -12.30 7.47
C SER A 3 -11.20 -11.22 8.51
N ALA A 4 -12.35 -10.55 8.40
CA ALA A 4 -12.83 -9.66 9.45
C ALA A 4 -12.92 -10.45 10.77
N GLY A 5 -12.01 -10.17 11.69
CA GLY A 5 -11.94 -10.79 13.00
C GLY A 5 -12.75 -10.02 14.05
N ARG A 6 -13.32 -10.72 15.02
CA ARG A 6 -13.94 -10.08 16.20
C ARG A 6 -12.92 -10.04 17.34
N VAL A 7 -12.63 -8.85 17.85
CA VAL A 7 -11.85 -8.66 19.08
C VAL A 7 -12.79 -8.55 20.27
N HIS A 8 -12.48 -9.26 21.36
CA HIS A 8 -13.20 -9.14 22.63
C HIS A 8 -12.25 -8.56 23.68
N ILE A 9 -12.64 -7.45 24.31
CA ILE A 9 -11.88 -6.83 25.39
C ILE A 9 -12.54 -7.22 26.71
N LYS A 10 -11.80 -7.89 27.60
CA LYS A 10 -12.26 -8.30 28.93
C LYS A 10 -11.57 -7.46 30.00
N VAL A 11 -12.36 -6.75 30.80
CA VAL A 11 -11.88 -6.07 32.01
C VAL A 11 -12.20 -6.92 33.22
N ILE A 12 -11.20 -7.17 34.08
CA ILE A 12 -11.34 -7.90 35.33
C ILE A 12 -10.88 -7.00 36.46
N GLY A 13 -11.78 -6.67 37.38
CA GLY A 13 -11.44 -5.94 38.61
C GLY A 13 -11.26 -6.89 39.80
N TYR A 14 -10.30 -6.59 40.67
CA TYR A 14 -10.07 -7.31 41.93
C TYR A 14 -11.04 -6.89 43.05
N ALA A 15 -11.57 -5.66 42.97
CA ALA A 15 -12.61 -5.09 43.84
C ALA A 15 -13.58 -4.25 42.99
N ALA A 16 -14.63 -3.68 43.61
CA ALA A 16 -15.56 -2.79 42.91
C ALA A 16 -14.81 -1.58 42.32
N PHE A 17 -15.09 -1.28 41.05
CA PHE A 17 -14.54 -0.14 40.33
C PHE A 17 -15.67 0.68 39.73
N ASP A 18 -15.44 1.99 39.58
CA ASP A 18 -16.35 2.93 38.96
C ASP A 18 -15.55 3.91 38.08
N ASN A 19 -16.19 4.53 37.08
CA ASN A 19 -15.57 5.45 36.10
C ASN A 19 -14.40 4.87 35.26
N VAL A 20 -14.50 3.62 34.79
CA VAL A 20 -13.52 3.03 33.86
C VAL A 20 -13.83 3.42 32.41
N SER A 21 -12.85 3.98 31.71
CA SER A 21 -12.91 4.22 30.26
C SER A 21 -12.00 3.23 29.53
N ILE A 22 -12.54 2.56 28.51
CA ILE A 22 -11.79 1.70 27.61
C ILE A 22 -11.70 2.43 26.28
N VAL A 23 -10.49 2.80 25.88
CA VAL A 23 -10.21 3.34 24.56
C VAL A 23 -9.49 2.25 23.77
N ALA A 24 -10.07 1.84 22.65
CA ALA A 24 -9.45 0.92 21.71
C ALA A 24 -9.24 1.64 20.39
N THR A 25 -7.99 1.62 19.90
CA THR A 25 -7.66 2.09 18.55
C THR A 25 -7.61 0.87 17.66
N VAL A 26 -8.42 0.88 16.60
CA VAL A 26 -8.24 -0.06 15.49
C VAL A 26 -7.28 0.63 14.53
N SER A 27 -6.04 0.16 14.47
CA SER A 27 -5.14 0.52 13.39
C SER A 27 -5.55 -0.30 12.17
N THR A 28 -5.89 0.36 11.07
CA THR A 28 -5.83 -0.25 9.75
C THR A 28 -4.36 -0.40 9.44
N ASP A 29 -3.73 -1.46 9.94
CA ASP A 29 -2.34 -1.71 9.60
C ASP A 29 -2.21 -1.68 8.07
N VAL A 30 -1.36 -0.78 7.59
CA VAL A 30 -0.67 -1.01 6.32
C VAL A 30 -0.12 -2.44 6.42
N PRO A 31 -0.37 -3.33 5.45
CA PRO A 31 0.01 -4.73 5.59
C PRO A 31 1.47 -4.83 6.01
N ASP A 32 1.82 -5.79 6.87
CA ASP A 32 3.22 -6.14 7.26
C ASP A 32 4.17 -6.35 6.05
N GLU A 33 3.65 -6.34 4.82
CA GLU A 33 4.40 -6.39 3.59
C GLU A 33 4.94 -5.04 3.09
N PHE A 34 4.47 -3.89 3.58
CA PHE A 34 4.97 -2.57 3.16
C PHE A 34 5.66 -1.82 4.31
N PRO A 35 6.77 -1.10 4.06
CA PRO A 35 7.40 -0.90 2.74
C PRO A 35 8.13 -2.14 2.21
N LYS A 36 7.99 -2.42 0.91
CA LYS A 36 8.78 -3.43 0.18
C LYS A 36 10.09 -2.79 -0.24
N THR A 37 11.19 -3.24 0.34
CA THR A 37 12.53 -2.69 0.11
C THR A 37 13.34 -3.54 -0.87
N ASP A 38 14.48 -3.02 -1.32
CA ASP A 38 15.45 -3.71 -2.17
C ASP A 38 14.89 -4.24 -3.50
N LEU A 39 13.86 -3.59 -4.04
CA LEU A 39 13.29 -3.95 -5.34
C LEU A 39 14.29 -3.66 -6.46
N SER A 40 14.37 -4.60 -7.40
CA SER A 40 15.26 -4.51 -8.56
C SER A 40 14.66 -5.21 -9.78
N ALA A 41 14.84 -4.62 -10.95
CA ALA A 41 14.40 -5.22 -12.21
C ALA A 41 15.29 -4.75 -13.38
N ALA A 42 15.44 -5.62 -14.38
CA ALA A 42 16.09 -5.28 -15.64
C ALA A 42 15.15 -4.45 -16.53
N GLN A 43 15.72 -3.62 -17.41
CA GLN A 43 14.96 -2.76 -18.33
C GLN A 43 13.86 -3.55 -19.07
N GLY A 44 12.65 -2.98 -19.11
CA GLY A 44 11.48 -3.53 -19.77
C GLY A 44 10.68 -4.50 -18.91
N ASN A 45 11.23 -4.99 -17.79
CA ASN A 45 10.52 -5.87 -16.87
C ASN A 45 9.61 -5.09 -15.91
N TRP A 46 8.66 -5.83 -15.35
CA TRP A 46 7.71 -5.36 -14.37
C TRP A 46 7.84 -6.13 -13.06
N ILE A 47 7.64 -5.43 -11.96
CA ILE A 47 7.30 -5.99 -10.65
C ILE A 47 5.84 -5.64 -10.40
N TYR A 48 5.04 -6.63 -10.04
CA TYR A 48 3.62 -6.43 -9.75
C TYR A 48 3.34 -6.75 -8.29
N ASP A 49 2.54 -5.89 -7.67
CA ASP A 49 2.03 -6.06 -6.32
C ASP A 49 0.55 -5.69 -6.28
N GLU A 50 -0.13 -6.13 -5.24
CA GLU A 50 -1.54 -5.81 -5.02
C GLU A 50 -1.73 -5.37 -3.58
N TYR A 51 -2.61 -4.39 -3.40
CA TYR A 51 -3.03 -3.94 -2.09
C TYR A 51 -4.55 -3.92 -2.01
N GLN A 52 -5.10 -4.62 -1.03
CA GLN A 52 -6.50 -4.54 -0.70
C GLN A 52 -6.67 -3.75 0.61
N PRO A 53 -7.11 -2.48 0.53
CA PRO A 53 -7.32 -1.67 1.71
C PRO A 53 -8.46 -2.24 2.57
N PRO A 54 -8.37 -2.13 3.91
CA PRO A 54 -9.49 -2.46 4.77
C PRO A 54 -10.68 -1.56 4.48
N GLY A 55 -11.89 -2.06 4.75
CA GLY A 55 -13.11 -1.28 4.55
C GLY A 55 -13.08 0.03 5.34
N GLY A 56 -13.54 1.12 4.71
CA GLY A 56 -13.57 2.46 5.30
C GLY A 56 -12.40 3.37 4.92
N VAL A 57 -11.40 2.85 4.20
CA VAL A 57 -10.36 3.66 3.57
C VAL A 57 -10.91 4.26 2.28
N ASN A 58 -10.82 5.58 2.14
CA ASN A 58 -11.32 6.32 0.98
C ASN A 58 -10.19 6.89 0.11
N GLN A 59 -8.95 6.84 0.59
CA GLN A 59 -7.79 7.33 -0.13
C GLN A 59 -6.54 6.61 0.37
N ILE A 60 -5.62 6.34 -0.55
CA ILE A 60 -4.28 5.82 -0.25
C ILE A 60 -3.23 6.62 -1.03
N ASN A 61 -2.01 6.61 -0.55
CA ASN A 61 -0.83 7.12 -1.24
C ASN A 61 0.15 5.98 -1.48
N VAL A 62 0.39 5.65 -2.75
CA VAL A 62 1.39 4.67 -3.15
C VAL A 62 2.63 5.44 -3.60
N THR A 63 3.80 5.09 -3.07
CA THR A 63 5.05 5.76 -3.40
C THR A 63 6.15 4.77 -3.73
N ILE A 64 7.04 5.16 -4.64
CA ILE A 64 8.35 4.54 -4.78
C ILE A 64 9.42 5.57 -4.45
N SER A 65 10.51 5.13 -3.83
CA SER A 65 11.64 6.01 -3.50
C SER A 65 12.97 5.27 -3.39
N GLY A 66 14.08 6.03 -3.43
CA GLY A 66 15.43 5.52 -3.21
C GLY A 66 16.04 4.78 -4.41
N GLY A 67 17.05 3.96 -4.13
CA GLY A 67 17.72 3.13 -5.14
C GLY A 67 18.48 3.90 -6.23
N THR A 68 18.74 3.21 -7.34
CA THR A 68 19.40 3.71 -8.56
C THR A 68 18.63 3.24 -9.79
N GLY A 69 18.87 3.85 -10.95
CA GLY A 69 18.16 3.53 -12.20
C GLY A 69 16.90 4.36 -12.38
N ASP A 70 15.93 3.79 -13.10
CA ASP A 70 14.69 4.47 -13.47
C ASP A 70 13.48 3.52 -13.42
N ALA A 71 12.77 3.57 -12.31
CA ALA A 71 11.56 2.82 -12.02
C ALA A 71 10.34 3.73 -12.13
N ASP A 72 9.39 3.35 -12.98
CA ASP A 72 8.11 4.03 -13.15
C ASP A 72 7.01 3.32 -12.35
N LEU A 73 6.20 4.07 -11.61
CA LEU A 73 5.03 3.60 -10.87
C LEU A 73 3.76 3.67 -11.73
N TYR A 74 3.03 2.57 -11.75
CA TYR A 74 1.72 2.44 -12.39
C TYR A 74 0.71 1.88 -11.41
N ILE A 75 -0.47 2.49 -11.37
CA ILE A 75 -1.58 2.00 -10.55
C ILE A 75 -2.81 1.73 -11.41
N GLN A 76 -3.52 0.64 -11.14
CA GLN A 76 -4.81 0.31 -11.73
C GLN A 76 -5.75 -0.33 -10.68
N LYS A 77 -7.06 -0.18 -10.88
CA LYS A 77 -8.10 -0.80 -10.06
C LYS A 77 -8.67 -2.05 -10.76
N GLY A 78 -8.87 -3.12 -9.99
CA GLY A 78 -9.52 -4.36 -10.44
C GLY A 78 -8.76 -5.22 -11.47
N SER A 79 -7.67 -4.71 -12.06
CA SER A 79 -6.76 -5.48 -12.92
C SER A 79 -5.35 -4.91 -12.89
N GLN A 80 -4.36 -5.68 -13.37
CA GLN A 80 -2.97 -5.23 -13.46
C GLN A 80 -2.82 -4.06 -14.43
N PRO A 81 -1.99 -3.04 -14.09
CA PRO A 81 -1.73 -1.93 -14.99
C PRO A 81 -0.91 -2.37 -16.21
N THR A 82 -1.08 -1.64 -17.31
CA THR A 82 -0.24 -1.76 -18.52
C THR A 82 0.36 -0.40 -18.88
N THR A 83 1.24 -0.36 -19.89
CA THR A 83 1.75 0.93 -20.40
C THR A 83 0.69 1.83 -21.03
N GLY A 84 -0.49 1.29 -21.36
CA GLY A 84 -1.58 2.03 -21.99
C GLY A 84 -2.86 2.15 -21.17
N ASP A 85 -2.94 1.44 -20.04
CA ASP A 85 -4.11 1.42 -19.16
C ASP A 85 -3.66 1.46 -17.70
N TYR A 86 -3.91 2.61 -17.06
CA TYR A 86 -3.56 2.94 -15.69
C TYR A 86 -4.39 4.15 -15.24
N ILE A 87 -4.61 4.29 -13.93
CA ILE A 87 -5.28 5.45 -13.34
C ILE A 87 -4.29 6.46 -12.77
N CYS A 88 -3.06 6.04 -12.49
CA CYS A 88 -2.02 6.93 -12.00
C CYS A 88 -0.64 6.48 -12.48
N ARG A 89 0.09 7.46 -13.03
CA ARG A 89 1.52 7.41 -13.38
C ARG A 89 2.07 8.83 -13.21
N PRO A 90 2.80 9.15 -12.14
CA PRO A 90 3.37 10.48 -11.94
C PRO A 90 4.47 10.65 -12.99
N TYR A 91 4.43 11.72 -13.79
CA TYR A 91 5.49 12.00 -14.76
C TYR A 91 6.71 12.62 -14.06
N SER A 92 7.28 11.92 -13.07
CA SER A 92 8.50 12.34 -12.39
C SER A 92 9.68 11.55 -12.93
N ASP A 93 10.84 12.20 -13.09
CA ASP A 93 12.04 11.52 -13.54
C ASP A 93 12.66 10.71 -12.38
N GLY A 94 12.95 9.43 -12.62
CA GLY A 94 13.64 8.54 -11.68
C GLY A 94 12.74 7.90 -10.61
N ASN A 95 13.36 7.33 -9.58
CA ASN A 95 12.67 6.41 -8.67
C ASN A 95 11.78 7.06 -7.59
N ASN A 96 11.54 8.37 -7.62
CA ASN A 96 10.76 9.07 -6.59
C ASN A 96 9.39 9.47 -7.14
N GLU A 97 8.45 8.54 -7.11
CA GLU A 97 7.11 8.75 -7.65
C GLU A 97 6.05 8.57 -6.56
N THR A 98 4.94 9.30 -6.68
CA THR A 98 3.82 9.24 -5.73
C THR A 98 2.48 9.30 -6.45
N CYS A 99 1.63 8.33 -6.16
CA CYS A 99 0.26 8.22 -6.65
C CYS A 99 -0.74 8.26 -5.50
N THR A 100 -1.53 9.33 -5.44
CA THR A 100 -2.71 9.40 -4.58
C THR A 100 -3.90 8.77 -5.31
N VAL A 101 -4.55 7.80 -4.69
CA VAL A 101 -5.67 7.07 -5.29
C VAL A 101 -6.87 7.13 -4.37
N ASP A 102 -7.97 7.71 -4.86
CA ASP A 102 -9.25 7.69 -4.17
C ASP A 102 -9.92 6.33 -4.35
N LEU A 103 -10.57 5.84 -3.29
CA LEU A 103 -11.13 4.50 -3.18
C LEU A 103 -12.59 4.55 -2.76
N ASN A 104 -13.37 3.57 -3.22
CA ASN A 104 -14.75 3.37 -2.77
C ASN A 104 -14.81 2.21 -1.76
N GLY A 105 -14.07 2.32 -0.65
CA GLY A 105 -13.97 1.28 0.37
C GLY A 105 -12.89 0.23 0.06
N SER A 106 -13.21 -1.07 0.16
CA SER A 106 -12.23 -2.17 0.10
C SER A 106 -11.85 -2.60 -1.34
N GLU A 107 -11.77 -1.64 -2.27
CA GLU A 107 -11.43 -1.89 -3.67
C GLU A 107 -9.96 -2.30 -3.81
N THR A 108 -9.69 -3.45 -4.44
CA THR A 108 -8.31 -3.91 -4.67
C THR A 108 -7.59 -3.03 -5.68
N ILE A 109 -6.37 -2.66 -5.32
CA ILE A 109 -5.46 -1.86 -6.12
C ILE A 109 -4.32 -2.74 -6.61
N HIS A 110 -4.02 -2.63 -7.89
CA HIS A 110 -2.89 -3.30 -8.52
C HIS A 110 -1.80 -2.26 -8.78
N ILE A 111 -0.61 -2.58 -8.29
CA ILE A 111 0.58 -1.75 -8.36
C ILE A 111 1.52 -2.43 -9.36
N GLY A 112 2.03 -1.67 -10.31
CA GLY A 112 3.07 -2.10 -11.24
C GLY A 112 4.26 -1.15 -11.14
N ILE A 113 5.44 -1.70 -10.94
CA ILE A 113 6.70 -0.95 -11.04
C ILE A 113 7.40 -1.44 -12.30
N ARG A 114 7.59 -0.53 -13.25
CA ARG A 114 8.21 -0.84 -14.54
C ARG A 114 9.61 -0.29 -14.58
N ALA A 115 10.57 -1.12 -14.96
CA ALA A 115 11.94 -0.67 -15.22
C ALA A 115 12.03 0.03 -16.57
N TYR A 116 11.89 1.36 -16.62
CA TYR A 116 12.20 2.13 -17.84
C TYR A 116 13.68 2.01 -18.18
N GLN A 117 14.53 2.08 -17.15
CA GLN A 117 15.89 1.55 -17.15
C GLN A 117 16.02 0.49 -16.05
N ALA A 118 17.07 -0.33 -16.10
CA ALA A 118 17.32 -1.26 -15.00
C ALA A 118 17.50 -0.48 -13.68
N PHE A 119 16.79 -0.89 -12.63
CA PHE A 119 16.84 -0.26 -11.32
C PHE A 119 17.18 -1.26 -10.22
N SER A 120 17.67 -0.74 -9.09
CA SER A 120 17.97 -1.54 -7.90
C SER A 120 17.90 -0.71 -6.62
N GLY A 121 17.47 -1.34 -5.52
CA GLY A 121 17.37 -0.71 -4.21
C GLY A 121 16.16 0.21 -4.05
N VAL A 122 15.14 0.08 -4.91
CA VAL A 122 13.92 0.88 -4.83
C VAL A 122 13.04 0.36 -3.70
N THR A 123 12.41 1.27 -2.98
CA THR A 123 11.42 0.97 -1.93
C THR A 123 10.04 1.35 -2.42
N LEU A 124 9.08 0.42 -2.35
CA LEU A 124 7.65 0.64 -2.58
C LEU A 124 6.94 0.74 -1.23
N ASP A 125 6.12 1.77 -1.06
CA ASP A 125 5.35 2.00 0.15
C ASP A 125 3.91 2.40 -0.14
N VAL A 126 3.00 2.08 0.79
CA VAL A 126 1.56 2.37 0.70
C VAL A 126 1.10 2.95 2.03
N ASN A 127 0.56 4.18 1.99
CA ASN A 127 0.14 4.94 3.17
C ASN A 127 -1.32 5.39 3.12
#